data_AF-A0A5N5HQL4-F1
#
_entry.id   AF-A0A5N5HQL4-F1
#
_cell.length_a   1.000
_cell.length_b   1.000
_cell.length_c   1.000
_cell.angle_alpha   90.00
_cell.angle_beta   90.00
_cell.angle_gamma   90.00
#
_symmetry.space_group_name_H-M   'P 1'
#
loop_
_entity.id
_entity.type
_entity.pdbx_description
1 polymer ?
#
loop_
_entity_poly.entity_id
_entity_poly.type
_entity_poly.pdbx_seq_one_letter_code
_entity_poly.pdbx_strand_id
1 'polypeptide(L)'
;MEQSGTKPHSEKPEKFKGGDFKSSKKYVVGKFLDYKMVDSKSVVSQTEDLQKIIYDIHVEEMVINESFQVTSFIKKLPPSWKEFKNYLKHKRKEILLRISL
;
A
#
# COMPACT_ATOMS: atom_id res chain seq x y z
N MET A 1 -24.94 24.55 -51.86
CA MET A 1 -25.66 24.31 -50.60
C MET A 1 -26.17 22.89 -50.66
N GLU A 2 -25.71 22.05 -49.75
CA GLU A 2 -26.39 20.91 -49.12
C GLU A 2 -25.28 20.08 -48.45
N GLN A 3 -25.06 20.41 -47.18
CA GLN A 3 -24.31 19.57 -46.25
C GLN A 3 -25.23 18.46 -45.75
N SER A 4 -24.59 17.36 -45.34
CA SER A 4 -24.96 16.45 -44.25
C SER A 4 -25.21 15.01 -44.70
N GLY A 5 -24.18 14.20 -44.43
CA GLY A 5 -24.17 12.76 -44.51
C GLY A 5 -23.07 12.24 -43.59
N THR A 6 -23.17 12.60 -42.31
CA THR A 6 -22.19 12.19 -41.28
C THR A 6 -22.37 10.70 -41.02
N LYS A 7 -21.41 9.91 -41.51
CA LYS A 7 -21.27 8.47 -41.24
C LYS A 7 -21.13 8.26 -39.72
N PRO A 8 -21.85 7.30 -39.10
CA PRO A 8 -21.64 7.02 -37.68
C PRO A 8 -20.25 6.42 -37.54
N HIS A 9 -19.37 7.17 -36.87
CA HIS A 9 -18.09 6.66 -36.38
C HIS A 9 -18.45 5.65 -35.29
N SER A 10 -18.48 4.37 -35.65
CA SER A 10 -18.60 3.29 -34.69
C SER A 10 -17.32 3.27 -33.86
N GLU A 11 -17.33 3.98 -32.73
CA GLU A 11 -16.36 3.81 -31.67
C GLU A 11 -16.41 2.34 -31.25
N LYS A 12 -15.38 1.58 -31.63
CA LYS A 12 -15.16 0.24 -31.07
C LYS A 12 -14.97 0.43 -29.57
N PRO A 13 -15.63 -0.36 -28.71
CA PRO A 13 -15.26 -0.35 -27.31
C PRO A 13 -13.79 -0.78 -27.22
N GLU A 14 -12.96 0.12 -26.70
CA GLU A 14 -11.59 -0.16 -26.36
C GLU A 14 -11.62 -1.38 -25.44
N LYS A 15 -11.11 -2.50 -25.96
CA LYS A 15 -11.05 -3.75 -25.22
C LYS A 15 -9.93 -3.59 -24.20
N PHE A 16 -10.26 -3.02 -23.03
CA PHE A 16 -9.30 -2.94 -21.94
C PHE A 16 -8.97 -4.37 -21.50
N LYS A 17 -7.73 -4.79 -21.75
CA LYS A 17 -7.23 -6.11 -21.41
C LYS A 17 -7.29 -6.28 -19.89
N GLY A 18 -8.25 -7.06 -19.41
CA GLY A 18 -8.32 -7.48 -17.99
C GLY A 18 -7.07 -8.24 -17.49
N GLY A 19 -6.12 -8.58 -18.38
CA GLY A 19 -4.82 -9.15 -18.03
C GLY A 19 -3.84 -8.15 -17.40
N ASP A 20 -3.86 -6.88 -17.83
CA ASP A 20 -2.86 -5.89 -17.42
C ASP A 20 -3.12 -5.42 -15.98
N PHE A 21 -4.37 -5.16 -15.62
CA PHE A 21 -4.79 -4.78 -14.26
C PHE A 21 -4.52 -5.87 -13.21
N LYS A 22 -4.77 -7.15 -13.55
CA LYS A 22 -4.45 -8.28 -12.66
C LYS A 22 -2.94 -8.39 -12.42
N SER A 23 -2.12 -7.97 -13.39
CA SER A 23 -0.67 -7.92 -13.23
C SER A 23 -0.25 -6.74 -12.34
N SER A 24 -0.84 -5.54 -12.52
CA SER A 24 -0.53 -4.33 -11.75
C SER A 24 -0.87 -4.49 -10.27
N LYS A 25 -2.06 -5.02 -9.95
CA LYS A 25 -2.46 -5.34 -8.56
C LYS A 25 -1.48 -6.26 -7.86
N LYS A 26 -1.07 -7.34 -8.52
CA LYS A 26 -0.08 -8.28 -7.97
C LYS A 26 1.27 -7.62 -7.77
N TYR A 27 1.67 -6.75 -8.70
CA TYR A 27 2.94 -6.04 -8.62
C TYR A 27 3.00 -5.09 -7.42
N VAL A 28 1.99 -4.23 -7.22
CA VAL A 28 2.00 -3.28 -6.09
C VAL A 28 1.89 -4.00 -4.73
N VAL A 29 1.14 -5.11 -4.67
CA VAL A 29 1.09 -5.97 -3.47
C VAL A 29 2.44 -6.60 -3.21
N GLY A 30 3.13 -7.13 -4.24
CA GLY A 30 4.48 -7.68 -4.12
C GLY A 30 5.46 -6.64 -3.59
N LYS A 31 5.48 -5.44 -4.19
CA LYS A 31 6.30 -4.30 -3.75
C LYS A 31 6.08 -3.97 -2.28
N PHE A 32 4.83 -3.96 -1.80
CA PHE A 32 4.52 -3.74 -0.39
C PHE A 32 5.04 -4.85 0.52
N LEU A 33 4.82 -6.11 0.14
CA LEU A 33 5.22 -7.27 0.93
C LEU A 33 6.74 -7.38 1.05
N ASP A 34 7.45 -7.17 -0.05
CA ASP A 34 8.91 -7.33 -0.14
C ASP A 34 9.69 -6.16 0.45
N TYR A 35 9.06 -4.99 0.64
CA TYR A 35 9.71 -3.83 1.24
C TYR A 35 10.21 -4.14 2.65
N LYS A 36 11.47 -3.82 2.92
CA LYS A 36 12.12 -3.92 4.24
C LYS A 36 12.93 -2.66 4.49
N MET A 37 12.82 -2.08 5.67
CA MET A 37 13.67 -0.95 6.02
C MET A 37 15.08 -1.43 6.36
N VAL A 38 16.06 -0.60 6.02
CA VAL A 38 17.48 -0.81 6.28
C VAL A 38 18.02 0.29 7.19
N ASP A 39 19.06 -0.03 7.96
CA ASP A 39 19.67 0.92 8.89
C ASP A 39 20.42 2.06 8.19
N SER A 40 20.80 1.89 6.92
CA SER A 40 21.55 2.89 6.15
C SER A 40 20.71 4.08 5.67
N LYS A 41 19.40 4.06 5.86
CA LYS A 41 18.48 5.13 5.48
C LYS A 41 17.67 5.57 6.70
N SER A 42 17.25 6.83 6.73
CA SER A 42 16.37 7.31 7.80
C SER A 42 15.02 6.59 7.77
N VAL A 43 14.44 6.35 8.94
CA VAL A 43 13.09 5.75 9.03
C VAL A 43 12.04 6.66 8.39
N VAL A 44 12.22 7.99 8.47
CA VAL A 44 11.30 8.97 7.86
C VAL A 44 11.24 8.79 6.35
N SER A 45 12.39 8.84 5.65
CA SER A 45 12.42 8.66 4.18
C SER A 45 11.85 7.31 3.75
N GLN A 46 12.18 6.25 4.51
CA GLN A 46 11.67 4.91 4.21
C GLN A 46 10.17 4.76 4.51
N THR A 47 9.61 5.57 5.42
CA THR A 47 8.17 5.62 5.70
C THR A 47 7.43 6.33 4.57
N GLU A 48 7.98 7.41 4.02
CA GLU A 48 7.44 8.09 2.84
C GLU A 48 7.40 7.15 1.63
N ASP A 49 8.43 6.32 1.43
CA ASP A 49 8.45 5.31 0.37
C ASP A 49 7.36 4.25 0.56
N LEU A 50 7.11 3.80 1.80
CA LEU A 50 5.98 2.91 2.09
C LEU A 50 4.63 3.59 1.87
N GLN A 51 4.47 4.86 2.23
CA GLN A 51 3.24 5.62 1.99
C GLN A 51 2.93 5.75 0.49
N LYS A 52 3.94 5.93 -0.36
CA LYS A 52 3.77 5.89 -1.82
C LYS A 52 3.25 4.54 -2.29
N ILE A 53 3.75 3.43 -1.73
CA ILE A 53 3.24 2.09 -2.08
C ILE A 53 1.79 1.91 -1.64
N ILE A 54 1.43 2.40 -0.45
CA ILE A 54 0.03 2.39 0.02
C ILE A 54 -0.85 3.24 -0.90
N TYR A 55 -0.35 4.39 -1.38
CA TYR A 55 -1.06 5.20 -2.37
C TYR A 55 -1.25 4.43 -3.69
N ASP A 56 -0.22 3.76 -4.21
CA ASP A 56 -0.31 2.92 -5.42
C ASP A 56 -1.39 1.81 -5.24
N ILE A 57 -1.49 1.21 -4.06
CA ILE A 57 -2.53 0.21 -3.71
C ILE A 57 -3.94 0.83 -3.80
N HIS A 58 -4.11 2.06 -3.31
CA HIS A 58 -5.41 2.76 -3.39
C HIS A 58 -5.76 3.17 -4.83
N VAL A 59 -4.77 3.57 -5.64
CA VAL A 59 -4.96 3.87 -7.08
C VAL A 59 -5.44 2.63 -7.84
N GLU A 60 -4.95 1.45 -7.45
CA GLU A 60 -5.43 0.16 -7.97
C GLU A 60 -6.79 -0.27 -7.36
N GLU A 61 -7.51 0.63 -6.69
CA GLU A 61 -8.81 0.40 -6.06
C GLU A 61 -8.80 -0.75 -5.03
N MET A 62 -7.66 -0.99 -4.40
CA MET A 62 -7.53 -1.96 -3.31
C MET A 62 -7.59 -1.25 -1.96
N VAL A 63 -8.27 -1.89 -1.00
CA VAL A 63 -8.37 -1.39 0.37
C VAL A 63 -7.50 -2.23 1.28
N ILE A 64 -6.65 -1.57 2.06
CA ILE A 64 -5.80 -2.22 3.06
C ILE A 64 -6.17 -1.73 4.46
N ASN A 65 -6.56 -2.68 5.32
CA ASN A 65 -7.00 -2.37 6.68
C ASN A 65 -5.91 -1.64 7.48
N GLU A 66 -6.28 -0.58 8.18
CA GLU A 66 -5.36 0.27 8.95
C GLU A 66 -4.53 -0.53 9.98
N SER A 67 -5.16 -1.46 10.72
CA SER A 67 -4.44 -2.29 11.70
C SER A 67 -3.40 -3.17 11.03
N PHE A 68 -3.68 -3.65 9.81
CA PHE A 68 -2.70 -4.39 9.01
C PHE A 68 -1.57 -3.48 8.53
N GLN A 69 -1.86 -2.25 8.07
CA GLN A 69 -0.83 -1.27 7.69
C GLN A 69 0.12 -0.98 8.86
N VAL A 70 -0.41 -0.60 10.02
CA VAL A 70 0.38 -0.29 11.22
C VAL A 70 1.24 -1.48 11.64
N THR A 71 0.65 -2.68 11.69
CA THR A 71 1.38 -3.90 12.05
C THR A 71 2.48 -4.23 11.04
N SER A 72 2.23 -4.03 9.75
CA SER A 72 3.20 -4.24 8.67
C SER A 72 4.36 -3.26 8.78
N PHE A 73 4.10 -1.97 9.01
CA PHE A 73 5.13 -0.95 9.17
C PHE A 73 6.05 -1.27 10.37
N ILE A 74 5.47 -1.62 11.52
CA ILE A 74 6.24 -2.02 12.71
C ILE A 74 7.14 -3.23 12.40
N LYS A 75 6.63 -4.23 11.66
CA LYS A 75 7.42 -5.40 11.27
C LYS A 75 8.56 -5.06 10.32
N LYS A 76 8.38 -4.05 9.46
CA LYS A 76 9.38 -3.60 8.48
C LYS A 76 10.45 -2.67 9.06
N LEU A 77 10.29 -2.20 10.30
CA LEU A 77 11.27 -1.34 10.97
C LEU A 77 12.68 -1.93 10.97
N PRO A 78 13.72 -1.10 10.86
CA PRO A 78 15.10 -1.55 10.78
C PRO A 78 15.52 -2.40 11.99
N PRO A 79 16.58 -3.21 11.86
CA PRO A 79 17.17 -3.93 12.99
C PRO A 79 17.52 -3.02 14.17
N SER A 80 18.05 -1.81 13.94
CA SER A 80 18.39 -0.83 14.98
C SER A 80 17.19 -0.33 15.81
N TRP A 81 15.96 -0.61 15.39
CA TRP A 81 14.72 -0.24 16.09
C TRP A 81 14.16 -1.39 16.94
N LYS A 82 14.97 -2.39 17.29
CA LYS A 82 14.57 -3.55 18.09
C LYS A 82 14.03 -3.14 19.47
N GLU A 83 14.70 -2.20 20.13
CA GLU A 83 14.36 -1.71 21.46
C GLU A 83 13.01 -0.98 21.44
N PHE A 84 12.77 -0.17 20.41
CA PHE A 84 11.47 0.47 20.19
C PHE A 84 10.35 -0.57 19.96
N LYS A 85 10.61 -1.60 19.14
CA LYS A 85 9.66 -2.71 18.95
C LYS A 85 9.34 -3.43 20.27
N ASN A 86 10.34 -3.59 21.15
CA ASN A 86 10.14 -4.18 22.47
C ASN A 86 9.31 -3.25 23.36
N TYR A 87 9.61 -1.95 23.39
CA TYR A 87 8.84 -0.95 24.12
C TYR A 87 7.34 -0.99 23.74
N LEU A 88 7.01 -1.05 22.46
CA LEU A 88 5.62 -1.15 22.00
C LEU A 88 4.92 -2.43 22.52
N LYS A 89 5.63 -3.57 22.57
CA LYS A 89 5.09 -4.81 23.13
C LYS A 89 4.83 -4.70 24.64
N HIS A 90 5.74 -4.05 25.37
CA HIS A 90 5.57 -3.81 26.81
C HIS A 90 4.37 -2.89 27.08
N LYS A 91 4.30 -1.75 26.38
CA LYS A 91 3.18 -0.81 26.50
C LYS A 91 1.83 -1.45 26.19
N ARG A 92 1.76 -2.33 25.17
CA ARG A 92 0.54 -3.10 24.88
C ARG A 92 0.13 -3.98 26.05
N LYS A 93 1.07 -4.67 26.71
CA LYS A 93 0.78 -5.50 27.90
C LYS A 93 0.28 -4.65 29.06
N GLU A 94 0.91 -3.52 29.34
CA GLU A 94 0.48 -2.61 30.41
C GLU A 94 -0.94 -2.09 30.20
N ILE A 95 -1.30 -1.68 28.97
CA ILE A 95 -2.65 -1.23 28.66
C ILE A 95 -3.67 -2.36 28.86
N LEU A 96 -3.37 -3.57 28.40
CA LEU A 96 -4.26 -4.72 28.59
C LEU A 96 -4.45 -5.07 30.07
N LEU A 97 -3.39 -5.02 30.87
CA LEU A 97 -3.47 -5.21 32.32
C LEU A 97 -4.33 -4.13 32.97
N ARG A 98 -4.16 -2.86 32.58
CA ARG A 98 -4.91 -1.73 33.12
C ARG A 98 -6.41 -1.76 32.79
N ILE A 99 -6.79 -2.31 31.64
CA ILE A 99 -8.20 -2.43 31.25
C ILE A 99 -8.87 -3.65 31.92
N SER A 100 -8.07 -4.60 32.41
CA SER A 100 -8.57 -5.85 33.01
C SER A 100 -8.71 -5.78 34.55
N LEU A 101 -8.42 -4.62 35.16
CA LEU A 101 -8.54 -4.30 36.59
C LEU A 101 -9.58 -3.21 36.79
#